data_AF-A0A4Q5YC14-F1
#
_entry.id   AF-A0A4Q5YC14-F1
#
_cell.length_a   1.000
_cell.length_b   1.000
_cell.length_c   1.000
_cell.angle_alpha   90.00
_cell.angle_beta   90.00
_cell.angle_gamma   90.00
#
_symmetry.space_group_name_H-M   'P 1'
#
loop_
_entity.id
_entity.type
_entity.pdbx_description
1 polymer ?
#
loop_
_entity_poly.entity_id
_entity_poly.type
_entity_poly.pdbx_seq_one_letter_code
_entity_poly.pdbx_strand_id
1 'polypeptide(L)' 'MSDRYQAFANSALGKLVIKNLGLPAPIELDRYQPGKPLVNGAVLLGAAPDSTLSAAISDALASIH' A
#
# COMPACT_ATOMS: atom_id res chain seq x y z
N MET A 1 -26.16 25.01 3.13
CA MET A 1 -24.96 24.27 3.59
C MET A 1 -23.98 24.24 2.43
N SER A 2 -22.80 24.85 2.49
CA SER A 2 -21.82 24.78 1.40
C SER A 2 -21.03 23.47 1.50
N ASP A 3 -20.88 22.76 0.40
CA ASP A 3 -20.06 21.56 0.32
C ASP A 3 -18.57 21.90 0.57
N ARG A 4 -18.06 21.46 1.72
CA ARG A 4 -16.67 21.70 2.14
C ARG A 4 -15.66 20.94 1.26
N TYR A 5 -16.05 19.82 0.66
CA TYR A 5 -15.19 19.08 -0.27
C TYR A 5 -15.02 19.86 -1.57
N GLN A 6 -16.10 20.39 -2.12
CA GLN A 6 -16.02 21.23 -3.33
C GLN A 6 -15.22 22.51 -3.08
N ALA A 7 -15.39 23.14 -1.91
CA ALA A 7 -14.60 24.31 -1.56
C ALA A 7 -13.09 24.00 -1.49
N PHE A 8 -12.71 22.87 -0.88
CA PHE A 8 -11.32 22.41 -0.84
C PHE A 8 -10.80 22.07 -2.24
N ALA A 9 -11.52 21.24 -3.00
CA ALA A 9 -11.10 20.81 -4.34
C ALA A 9 -10.88 21.99 -5.30
N ASN A 10 -11.65 23.06 -5.15
CA ASN A 10 -11.51 24.28 -5.96
C ASN A 10 -10.41 25.25 -5.46
N SER A 11 -9.91 25.06 -4.24
CA SER A 11 -8.81 25.87 -3.69
C SER A 11 -7.48 25.59 -4.40
N ALA A 12 -6.53 26.53 -4.31
CA ALA A 12 -5.20 26.34 -4.89
C ALA A 12 -4.47 25.11 -4.31
N LEU A 13 -4.60 24.89 -3.00
CA LEU A 13 -4.03 23.73 -2.32
C LEU A 13 -4.71 22.43 -2.76
N GLY A 14 -6.05 22.40 -2.82
CA GLY A 14 -6.79 21.22 -3.25
C GLY A 14 -6.50 20.83 -4.71
N LYS A 15 -6.37 21.81 -5.61
CA LYS A 15 -5.95 21.57 -7.00
C LYS A 15 -4.56 20.95 -7.09
N LEU A 16 -3.61 21.38 -6.25
CA LEU A 16 -2.26 20.78 -6.19
C LEU A 16 -2.31 19.32 -5.74
N VAL A 17 -3.08 19.02 -4.69
CA VAL A 17 -3.23 17.65 -4.16
C VAL A 17 -3.85 16.74 -5.22
N ILE A 18 -4.96 17.18 -5.84
CA ILE A 18 -5.67 16.38 -6.85
C ILE A 18 -4.81 16.15 -8.09
N LYS A 19 -4.04 17.14 -8.54
CA LYS A 19 -3.15 17.01 -9.70
C LYS A 19 -2.08 15.92 -9.49
N ASN A 20 -1.58 15.77 -8.26
CA ASN A 20 -0.49 14.84 -7.95
C ASN A 20 -0.97 13.47 -7.47
N LEU A 21 -2.08 13.39 -6.74
CA LEU A 21 -2.57 12.17 -6.09
C LEU A 21 -3.87 11.62 -6.71
N GLY A 22 -4.49 12.37 -7.64
CA GLY A 22 -5.82 12.04 -8.16
C GLY A 22 -6.95 12.49 -7.24
N LEU A 23 -8.18 12.13 -7.60
CA LEU A 23 -9.35 12.41 -6.77
C LEU A 23 -9.39 11.48 -5.54
N PRO A 24 -9.94 11.94 -4.40
CA PRO A 24 -10.04 11.10 -3.20
C PRO A 24 -10.82 9.80 -3.47
N ALA A 25 -10.11 8.67 -3.37
CA ALA A 25 -10.68 7.32 -3.42
C ALA A 25 -10.01 6.46 -2.33
N PRO A 26 -10.33 6.70 -1.04
CA PRO A 26 -9.64 6.04 0.06
C PRO A 26 -10.01 4.56 0.12
N ILE A 27 -9.00 3.69 0.16
CA ILE A 27 -9.15 2.29 0.53
C ILE A 27 -8.98 2.14 2.05
N GLU A 28 -9.68 1.19 2.65
CA GLU A 28 -9.39 0.82 4.03
C GLU A 28 -8.04 0.09 4.10
N LEU A 29 -7.15 0.57 4.97
CA LEU A 29 -5.83 -0.03 5.14
C LEU A 29 -5.92 -1.25 6.06
N ASP A 30 -5.30 -2.35 5.64
CA ASP A 30 -5.20 -3.55 6.47
C ASP A 30 -4.40 -3.24 7.74
N ARG A 31 -4.86 -3.77 8.87
CA ARG A 31 -4.27 -3.56 10.19
C ARG A 31 -3.95 -4.90 10.81
N TYR A 32 -2.92 -4.92 11.66
CA TYR A 32 -2.59 -6.09 12.46
C TYR A 32 -3.80 -6.56 13.26
N GLN A 33 -4.09 -7.86 13.21
CA GLN A 33 -5.08 -8.53 14.03
C GLN A 33 -4.47 -9.83 14.57
N PRO A 34 -4.53 -10.07 15.89
CA PRO A 34 -4.05 -11.33 16.46
C PRO A 34 -4.72 -12.54 15.80
N GLY A 35 -3.94 -13.57 15.49
CA GLY A 35 -4.44 -14.82 14.91
C GLY A 35 -4.69 -14.80 13.40
N LYS A 36 -4.55 -13.66 12.71
CA LYS A 36 -4.50 -13.63 11.24
C LYS A 36 -3.17 -14.22 10.72
N PRO A 37 -3.17 -14.85 9.53
CA PRO A 37 -1.92 -15.22 8.87
C PRO A 37 -1.06 -13.97 8.65
N LEU A 38 0.26 -14.13 8.68
CA LEU A 38 1.18 -13.00 8.52
C LEU A 38 1.04 -12.32 7.15
N VAL A 39 0.76 -13.11 6.11
CA VAL A 39 0.44 -12.60 4.77
C VAL A 39 -0.91 -13.18 4.34
N ASN A 40 -1.86 -12.30 4.01
CA ASN A 40 -3.16 -12.68 3.49
C ASN A 40 -3.15 -12.65 1.96
N GLY A 41 -2.66 -13.73 1.34
CA GLY A 41 -2.59 -13.88 -0.12
C GLY A 41 -1.32 -14.56 -0.62
N ALA A 42 -1.16 -14.64 -1.93
CA ALA A 42 0.03 -15.19 -2.58
C ALA A 42 1.19 -14.19 -2.57
N VAL A 43 2.42 -14.70 -2.40
CA VAL A 43 3.66 -13.90 -2.46
C VAL A 43 4.45 -14.29 -3.71
N LEU A 44 4.84 -13.30 -4.51
CA LEU A 44 5.74 -13.49 -5.64
C LEU A 44 7.18 -13.15 -5.21
N LEU A 45 8.10 -14.11 -5.38
CA LEU A 45 9.52 -13.93 -5.11
C LEU A 45 10.33 -13.92 -6.42
N GLY A 46 11.20 -12.92 -6.58
CA GLY A 46 12.13 -12.80 -7.71
C GLY A 46 13.39 -12.05 -7.28
N ALA A 47 14.48 -12.26 -8.03
CA ALA A 47 15.77 -11.63 -7.75
C ALA A 47 16.46 -11.22 -9.06
N ALA A 48 17.24 -10.14 -9.01
CA ALA A 48 18.12 -9.76 -10.12
C ALA A 48 19.30 -10.75 -10.22
N PRO A 49 19.98 -10.84 -11.38
CA PRO A 49 21.22 -11.60 -11.50
C PRO A 49 22.22 -11.23 -10.41
N ASP A 50 22.98 -12.21 -9.93
CA ASP A 50 24.02 -12.07 -8.90
C ASP A 50 23.53 -11.58 -7.52
N SER A 51 22.22 -11.64 -7.26
CA SER A 51 21.67 -11.36 -5.93
C SER A 51 22.09 -12.42 -4.90
N THR A 52 22.60 -11.98 -3.75
CA THR A 52 23.14 -12.87 -2.71
C THR A 52 22.17 -13.21 -1.59
N LEU A 53 21.00 -12.56 -1.54
CA LEU A 53 20.06 -12.64 -0.40
C LEU A 53 18.79 -13.45 -0.69
N SER A 54 18.61 -13.94 -1.91
CA SER A 54 17.37 -14.65 -2.32
C SER A 54 17.10 -15.89 -1.48
N ALA A 55 18.15 -16.64 -1.10
CA ALA A 55 18.02 -17.82 -0.25
C ALA A 55 17.46 -17.47 1.13
N ALA A 56 18.04 -16.47 1.81
CA ALA A 56 17.59 -16.05 3.13
C ALA A 56 16.13 -15.53 3.12
N ILE A 57 15.73 -14.84 2.06
CA ILE A 57 14.34 -14.38 1.90
C ILE A 57 13.40 -15.58 1.68
N SER A 58 13.81 -16.56 0.88
CA SER A 58 13.04 -17.79 0.67
C SER A 58 12.83 -18.56 1.98
N ASP A 59 13.88 -18.69 2.80
CA ASP A 59 13.80 -19.38 4.09
C ASP A 59 12.85 -18.66 5.06
N ALA A 60 12.90 -17.31 5.09
CA ALA A 60 11.97 -16.52 5.90
C ALA A 60 10.52 -16.73 5.46
N LEU A 61 10.25 -16.70 4.14
CA LEU A 61 8.91 -16.95 3.61
C LEU A 61 8.42 -18.38 3.89
N ALA A 62 9.30 -19.38 3.80
CA ALA A 62 8.98 -20.76 4.13
C ALA A 62 8.66 -20.97 5.63
N SER A 63 9.23 -20.16 6.52
CA SER A 63 8.95 -20.25 7.97
C SER A 63 7.58 -19.71 8.38
N ILE A 64 6.93 -18.95 7.48
CA ILE A 64 5.64 -18.28 7.72
C ILE A 64 4.48 -19.14 7.20
N HIS A 65 4.75 -20.11 6.31
CA HIS A 65 3.77 -21.02 5.72
C HIS A 65 3.82 -22.39 6.40
#